data_AF-A0A7S3FFJ2-F1
#
_entry.id   AF-A0A7S3FFJ2-F1
#
_cell.length_a   1.000
_cell.length_b   1.000
_cell.length_c   1.000
_cell.angle_alpha   90.00
_cell.angle_beta   90.00
_cell.angle_gamma   90.00
#
_symmetry.space_group_name_H-M   'P 1'
#
loop_
_entity.id
_entity.type
_entity.pdbx_description
1 polymer ?
#
loop_
_entity_poly.entity_id
_entity_poly.type
_entity_poly.pdbx_seq_one_letter_code
_entity_poly.pdbx_strand_id
1 'polypeptide(L)'
;MGRKQDPGLAVFVDWAARKKEMLEQRVAGWPNLPGNQVYLDLVIDNRTEQTMRLVFALFIEHVPLAAANFFHLAAHTFDGLGEAGQPLTFKRSRIHRIVRGQFLQGGDITLHDGRGGDSIYGAGGFEDEPY
;
A
#
# COMPACT_ATOMS: atom_id res chain seq x y z
N MET A 1 -26.25 39.86 -29.34
CA MET A 1 -24.78 39.87 -29.31
C MET A 1 -24.32 38.54 -28.68
N GLY A 2 -24.33 37.47 -29.48
CA GLY A 2 -23.98 36.13 -28.98
C GLY A 2 -22.48 35.92 -29.04
N ARG A 3 -21.83 35.71 -27.89
CA ARG A 3 -20.43 35.23 -27.87
C ARG A 3 -20.44 33.77 -28.31
N LYS A 4 -19.85 33.47 -29.47
CA LYS A 4 -19.40 32.12 -29.79
C LYS A 4 -18.23 31.79 -28.85
N GLN A 5 -18.34 30.69 -28.11
CA GLN A 5 -17.20 30.11 -27.39
C GLN A 5 -16.27 29.44 -28.40
N ASP A 6 -14.98 29.70 -28.23
CA ASP A 6 -13.87 29.09 -28.95
C ASP A 6 -13.64 27.67 -28.40
N PRO A 7 -13.57 26.59 -29.21
CA PRO A 7 -13.27 25.25 -28.70
C PRO A 7 -11.76 25.13 -28.45
N GLY A 8 -11.28 25.87 -27.46
CA GLY A 8 -9.90 25.78 -26.97
C GLY A 8 -9.68 24.42 -26.32
N LEU A 9 -8.85 23.61 -26.97
CA LEU A 9 -8.33 22.29 -26.59
C LEU A 9 -8.26 22.06 -25.06
N ALA A 10 -9.29 21.46 -24.49
CA ALA A 10 -9.22 20.93 -23.13
C ALA A 10 -8.40 19.62 -23.20
N VAL A 11 -7.12 19.70 -22.85
CA VAL A 11 -6.31 18.50 -22.62
C VAL A 11 -6.79 17.90 -21.29
N PHE A 12 -7.70 16.95 -21.37
CA PHE A 12 -8.05 16.10 -20.24
C PHE A 12 -6.87 15.15 -20.03
N VAL A 13 -5.98 15.49 -19.09
CA VAL A 13 -5.05 14.50 -18.56
C VAL A 13 -5.88 13.59 -17.67
N ASP A 14 -6.14 12.37 -18.15
CA ASP A 14 -6.71 11.33 -17.32
C ASP A 14 -5.67 10.94 -16.26
N TRP A 15 -5.83 11.52 -15.08
CA TRP A 15 -4.94 11.31 -13.94
C TRP A 15 -4.94 9.86 -13.47
N ALA A 16 -6.05 9.13 -13.63
CA ALA A 16 -6.15 7.73 -13.23
C ALA A 16 -5.34 6.84 -14.19
N ALA A 17 -5.52 7.04 -15.50
CA ALA A 17 -4.76 6.31 -16.52
C ALA A 17 -3.25 6.57 -16.40
N ARG A 18 -2.84 7.82 -16.15
CA ARG A 18 -1.43 8.18 -15.97
C ARG A 18 -0.84 7.60 -14.68
N LYS A 19 -1.61 7.55 -13.58
CA LYS A 19 -1.16 6.89 -12.35
C LYS A 19 -0.97 5.41 -12.61
N LYS A 20 -1.96 4.73 -13.22
CA LYS A 20 -1.85 3.31 -13.59
C LYS A 20 -0.63 3.01 -14.45
N GLU A 21 -0.40 3.76 -15.51
CA GLU A 21 0.76 3.57 -16.39
C GLU A 21 2.08 3.79 -15.64
N MET A 22 2.18 4.83 -14.81
CA MET A 22 3.36 5.08 -13.96
C MET A 22 3.58 3.95 -12.95
N LEU A 23 2.51 3.36 -12.43
CA LEU A 23 2.58 2.24 -11.49
C LEU A 23 3.00 0.95 -12.18
N GLU A 24 2.41 0.65 -13.34
CA GLU A 24 2.80 -0.47 -14.20
C GLU A 24 4.26 -0.36 -14.61
N GLN A 25 4.74 0.84 -14.98
CA GLN A 25 6.16 1.10 -15.26
C GLN A 25 7.05 0.95 -14.03
N ARG A 26 6.55 1.31 -12.84
CA ARG A 26 7.28 1.15 -11.56
C ARG A 26 7.43 -0.29 -11.12
N VAL A 27 6.48 -1.15 -11.49
CA VAL A 27 6.52 -2.60 -11.19
C VAL A 27 7.07 -3.45 -12.34
N ALA A 28 7.17 -2.88 -13.55
CA ALA A 28 7.78 -3.51 -14.71
C ALA A 28 9.27 -3.80 -14.43
N GLY A 29 9.64 -5.08 -14.47
CA GLY A 29 11.02 -5.53 -14.21
C GLY A 29 11.27 -6.00 -12.79
N TRP A 30 10.25 -6.07 -11.94
CA TRP A 30 10.39 -6.73 -10.64
C TRP A 30 10.61 -8.23 -10.86
N PRO A 31 11.56 -8.84 -10.13
CA PRO A 31 11.81 -10.27 -10.27
C PRO A 31 10.52 -11.03 -9.96
N ASN A 32 10.18 -12.01 -10.80
CA ASN A 32 9.21 -13.03 -10.43
C ASN A 32 9.88 -13.86 -9.34
N LEU A 33 9.78 -13.41 -8.08
CA LEU A 33 10.47 -14.01 -6.96
C LEU A 33 9.89 -15.42 -6.77
N PRO A 34 10.71 -16.48 -6.75
CA PRO A 34 10.22 -17.80 -6.42
C PRO A 34 9.68 -17.76 -4.97
N GLY A 35 8.35 -17.76 -4.85
CA GLY A 35 7.63 -17.60 -3.60
C GLY A 35 7.33 -16.13 -3.28
N ASN A 36 6.20 -15.62 -3.77
CA ASN A 36 5.62 -14.32 -3.40
C ASN A 36 5.28 -14.29 -1.91
N GLN A 37 6.26 -14.27 -1.02
CA GLN A 37 6.05 -14.37 0.42
C GLN A 37 6.73 -13.24 1.16
N VAL A 38 6.02 -12.73 2.16
CA VAL A 38 6.57 -11.82 3.17
C VAL A 38 6.18 -12.32 4.54
N TYR A 39 6.88 -11.83 5.57
CA TYR A 39 6.52 -12.15 6.94
C TYR A 39 6.48 -10.90 7.81
N LEU A 40 5.67 -10.98 8.87
CA LEU A 40 5.62 -10.00 9.94
C LEU A 40 5.92 -10.71 11.26
N ASP A 41 6.87 -10.17 12.01
CA ASP A 41 7.15 -10.60 13.37
C ASP A 41 6.29 -9.78 14.33
N LEU A 42 5.41 -10.47 15.06
CA LEU A 42 4.51 -9.90 16.06
C LEU A 42 5.09 -10.07 17.45
N VAL A 43 5.11 -8.95 18.19
CA VAL A 43 5.50 -8.90 19.60
C VAL A 43 4.30 -8.47 20.43
N ILE A 44 3.99 -9.23 21.48
CA ILE A 44 2.90 -8.93 22.42
C ILE A 44 3.49 -8.37 23.70
N ASP A 45 2.96 -7.25 24.20
CA ASP A 45 3.40 -6.58 25.44
C ASP A 45 4.92 -6.30 25.49
N ASN A 46 5.54 -6.03 24.35
CA ASN A 46 7.00 -5.83 24.21
C ASN A 46 7.87 -7.04 24.63
N ARG A 47 7.28 -8.24 24.76
CA ARG A 47 7.98 -9.49 25.07
C ARG A 47 8.59 -10.10 23.82
N THR A 48 9.78 -9.63 23.45
CA THR A 48 10.49 -10.05 22.23
C THR A 48 10.88 -11.53 22.25
N GLU A 49 10.99 -12.13 23.42
CA GLU A 49 11.20 -13.56 23.61
C GLU A 49 10.02 -14.43 23.18
N GLN A 50 8.83 -13.83 23.00
CA GLN A 50 7.60 -14.50 22.55
C GLN A 50 7.17 -14.06 21.14
N THR A 51 8.14 -13.69 20.30
CA THR A 51 7.86 -13.26 18.94
C THR A 51 7.16 -14.36 18.14
N MET A 52 6.03 -14.03 17.53
CA MET A 52 5.30 -14.92 16.62
C MET A 52 5.48 -14.43 15.19
N ARG A 53 5.71 -15.34 14.24
CA ARG A 53 5.85 -14.99 12.83
C ARG A 53 4.56 -15.30 12.06
N LEU A 54 4.02 -14.29 11.39
CA LEU A 54 3.00 -14.46 10.36
C LEU A 54 3.67 -14.47 8.99
N VAL A 55 3.39 -15.47 8.17
CA VAL A 55 3.89 -15.57 6.79
C VAL A 55 2.71 -15.43 5.84
N PHE A 56 2.84 -14.55 4.86
CA PHE A 56 1.81 -14.21 3.88
C PHE A 56 2.28 -14.61 2.49
N ALA A 57 1.45 -15.31 1.73
CA ALA A 57 1.60 -15.42 0.29
C ALA A 57 0.87 -14.25 -0.40
N LEU A 58 1.48 -13.67 -1.42
CA LEU A 58 0.96 -12.53 -2.16
C LEU A 58 0.54 -12.98 -3.57
N PHE A 59 -0.68 -12.65 -3.95
CA PHE A 59 -1.28 -13.02 -5.23
C PHE A 59 -0.97 -11.97 -6.32
N ILE A 60 0.32 -11.76 -6.60
CA ILE A 60 0.79 -10.70 -7.53
C ILE A 60 0.15 -10.82 -8.91
N GLU A 61 -0.10 -12.04 -9.40
CA GLU A 61 -0.73 -12.25 -10.71
C GLU A 61 -2.19 -11.77 -10.78
N HIS A 62 -2.87 -11.67 -9.63
CA HIS A 62 -4.26 -11.23 -9.54
C HIS A 62 -4.37 -9.77 -9.09
N VAL A 63 -3.54 -9.36 -8.13
CA VAL A 63 -3.59 -8.04 -7.48
C VAL A 63 -2.19 -7.42 -7.41
N PRO A 64 -1.55 -7.14 -8.57
CA PRO A 64 -0.17 -6.66 -8.62
C PRO A 64 0.08 -5.38 -7.81
N LEU A 65 -0.84 -4.41 -7.80
CA LEU A 65 -0.68 -3.16 -7.07
C LEU A 65 -0.82 -3.37 -5.56
N ALA A 66 -1.84 -4.09 -5.12
CA ALA A 66 -2.05 -4.36 -3.70
C ALA A 66 -0.93 -5.23 -3.13
N ALA A 67 -0.51 -6.26 -3.88
CA ALA A 67 0.59 -7.13 -3.49
C ALA A 67 1.91 -6.38 -3.41
N ALA A 68 2.21 -5.53 -4.39
CA ALA A 68 3.41 -4.67 -4.39
C ALA A 68 3.42 -3.70 -3.20
N ASN A 69 2.30 -3.02 -2.94
CA ASN A 69 2.16 -2.14 -1.79
C ASN A 69 2.41 -2.89 -0.47
N PHE A 70 1.75 -4.03 -0.28
CA PHE A 70 1.92 -4.83 0.94
C PHE A 70 3.36 -5.36 1.08
N PHE A 71 3.95 -5.86 0.00
CA PHE A 71 5.32 -6.35 -0.03
C PHE A 71 6.30 -5.30 0.48
N HIS A 72 6.24 -4.08 -0.08
CA HIS A 72 7.16 -3.02 0.27
C HIS A 72 7.04 -2.55 1.72
N LEU A 73 5.80 -2.37 2.20
CA LEU A 73 5.54 -1.97 3.58
C LEU A 73 6.01 -3.06 4.56
N ALA A 74 5.77 -4.34 4.23
CA ALA A 74 6.15 -5.48 5.06
C ALA A 74 7.66 -5.76 5.05
N ALA A 75 8.31 -5.72 3.89
CA ALA A 75 9.74 -6.00 3.71
C ALA A 75 10.64 -4.79 3.99
N HIS A 76 10.05 -3.60 4.17
CA HIS A 76 10.77 -2.35 4.45
C HIS A 76 11.73 -1.97 3.32
N THR A 77 11.34 -2.22 2.08
CA THR A 77 12.16 -2.04 0.88
C THR A 77 11.86 -0.75 0.13
N PHE A 78 10.82 0.00 0.51
CA PHE A 78 10.50 1.28 -0.11
C PHE A 78 11.27 2.42 0.56
N ASP A 79 12.09 3.10 -0.24
CA ASP A 79 12.90 4.25 0.20
C ASP A 79 12.14 5.56 -0.02
N GLY A 80 11.01 5.71 0.66
CA GLY A 80 10.18 6.89 0.55
C GLY A 80 9.38 7.17 1.82
N LEU A 81 8.91 8.41 1.91
CA LEU A 81 8.15 8.93 3.04
C LEU A 81 6.68 9.07 2.66
N GLY A 82 5.80 8.83 3.63
CA GLY A 82 4.39 9.16 3.52
C GLY A 82 4.17 10.67 3.68
N GLU A 83 2.91 11.10 3.63
CA GLU A 83 2.56 12.52 3.58
C GLU A 83 3.03 13.30 4.81
N ALA A 84 2.96 12.69 5.99
CA ALA A 84 3.42 13.30 7.24
C ALA A 84 4.92 13.06 7.50
N GLY A 85 5.69 12.62 6.50
CA GLY A 85 7.15 12.50 6.55
C GLY A 85 7.67 11.24 7.26
N GLN A 86 6.79 10.33 7.67
CA GLN A 86 7.16 9.05 8.25
C GLN A 86 7.62 8.03 7.19
N PRO A 87 8.55 7.12 7.52
CA PRO A 87 8.90 6.00 6.64
C PRO A 87 7.68 5.11 6.32
N LEU A 88 7.55 4.68 5.08
CA LEU A 88 6.50 3.75 4.66
C LEU A 88 6.86 2.31 5.00
N THR A 89 6.50 1.89 6.21
CA THR A 89 6.82 0.56 6.75
C THR A 89 5.82 0.09 7.80
N PHE A 90 5.53 -1.22 7.82
CA PHE A 90 4.78 -1.82 8.93
C PHE A 90 5.60 -2.00 10.20
N LYS A 91 6.93 -1.80 10.15
CA LYS A 91 7.78 -1.91 11.33
C LYS A 91 7.29 -0.95 12.42
N ARG A 92 7.09 -1.46 13.63
CA ARG A 92 6.56 -0.70 14.79
C ARG A 92 5.11 -0.21 14.63
N SER A 93 4.42 -0.56 13.55
CA SER A 93 2.96 -0.41 13.50
C SER A 93 2.28 -1.41 14.44
N ARG A 94 1.04 -1.11 14.85
CA ARG A 94 0.29 -1.91 15.82
C ARG A 94 -0.90 -2.58 15.17
N ILE A 95 -1.28 -3.75 15.69
CA ILE A 95 -2.63 -4.28 15.51
C ILE A 95 -3.55 -3.44 16.41
N HIS A 96 -4.22 -2.45 15.81
CA HIS A 96 -5.02 -1.48 16.54
C HIS A 96 -6.45 -1.96 16.80
N ARG A 97 -6.91 -3.02 16.09
CA ARG A 97 -8.25 -3.57 16.27
C ARG A 97 -8.25 -5.10 16.20
N ILE A 98 -8.87 -5.70 17.21
CA ILE A 98 -9.00 -7.16 17.38
C ILE A 98 -10.47 -7.47 17.62
N VAL A 99 -11.08 -8.24 16.72
CA VAL A 99 -12.46 -8.74 16.90
C VAL A 99 -12.39 -10.26 17.03
N ARG A 100 -12.63 -10.76 18.24
CA ARG A 100 -12.50 -12.19 18.56
C ARG A 100 -13.40 -13.02 17.64
N GLY A 101 -12.83 -14.06 17.04
CA GLY A 101 -13.54 -14.96 16.12
C GLY A 101 -13.78 -14.39 14.72
N GLN A 102 -13.28 -13.19 14.41
CA GLN A 102 -13.41 -12.57 13.09
C GLN A 102 -12.05 -12.24 12.48
N PHE A 103 -11.41 -11.16 12.93
CA PHE A 103 -10.16 -10.69 12.32
C PHE A 103 -9.28 -9.86 13.27
N LEU A 104 -8.04 -9.67 12.82
CA LEU A 104 -7.05 -8.73 13.35
C LEU A 104 -6.81 -7.65 12.28
N GLN A 105 -6.77 -6.39 12.68
CA GLN A 105 -6.57 -5.26 11.79
C GLN A 105 -5.38 -4.41 12.26
N GLY A 106 -4.44 -4.19 11.35
CA GLY A 106 -3.25 -3.35 11.52
C GLY A 106 -3.04 -2.47 10.29
N GLY A 107 -1.80 -2.09 10.01
CA GLY A 107 -1.44 -1.37 8.78
C GLY A 107 -1.62 0.15 8.86
N ASP A 108 -2.18 0.69 9.93
CA ASP A 108 -2.12 2.12 10.21
C ASP A 108 -0.72 2.49 10.72
N ILE A 109 0.11 2.96 9.79
CA ILE A 109 1.50 3.35 10.01
C ILE A 109 1.66 4.82 10.45
N THR A 110 0.57 5.60 10.49
CA THR A 110 0.63 7.05 10.76
C THR A 110 -0.01 7.42 12.09
N LEU A 111 -1.25 7.01 12.34
CA LEU A 111 -2.01 7.38 13.54
C LEU A 111 -2.13 6.21 14.54
N HIS A 112 -1.95 4.99 14.07
CA HIS A 112 -2.05 3.75 14.85
C HIS A 112 -3.42 3.51 15.52
N ASP A 113 -4.50 4.05 14.96
CA ASP A 113 -5.86 3.93 15.48
C ASP A 113 -6.90 3.49 14.44
N GLY A 114 -6.46 3.27 13.20
CA GLY A 114 -7.28 2.81 12.09
C GLY A 114 -7.81 3.93 11.19
N ARG A 115 -7.49 5.20 11.47
CA ARG A 115 -7.88 6.35 10.64
C ARG A 115 -6.78 6.79 9.67
N GLY A 116 -5.56 6.27 9.83
CA GLY A 116 -4.39 6.63 9.05
C GLY A 116 -3.93 5.55 8.07
N GLY A 117 -2.66 5.66 7.67
CA GLY A 117 -2.00 4.82 6.68
C GLY A 117 -1.79 5.52 5.34
N ASP A 118 -0.62 5.27 4.75
CA ASP A 118 -0.25 5.74 3.41
C ASP A 118 0.18 4.54 2.57
N SER A 119 -0.03 4.63 1.25
CA SER A 119 0.48 3.64 0.30
C SER A 119 1.82 4.07 -0.27
N ILE A 120 2.57 3.13 -0.85
CA ILE A 120 3.80 3.44 -1.61
C ILE A 120 3.54 4.28 -2.88
N TYR A 121 2.27 4.47 -3.23
CA TYR A 121 1.83 5.21 -4.40
C TYR A 121 1.38 6.63 -4.07
N GLY A 122 1.55 7.06 -2.81
CA GLY A 122 1.11 8.34 -2.28
C GLY A 122 -0.06 8.20 -1.31
N ALA A 123 -0.50 9.35 -0.78
CA ALA A 123 -1.65 9.40 0.11
C ALA A 123 -2.99 9.30 -0.63
N GLY A 124 -4.03 8.96 0.12
CA GLY A 124 -5.35 8.65 -0.42
C GLY A 124 -5.45 7.26 -1.07
N GLY A 125 -4.40 6.44 -0.96
CA GLY A 125 -4.39 5.07 -1.44
C GLY A 125 -4.28 4.92 -2.97
N PHE A 126 -4.80 3.80 -3.46
CA PHE A 126 -4.83 3.42 -4.87
C PHE A 126 -6.17 2.74 -5.18
N GLU A 127 -6.53 2.68 -6.46
CA GLU A 127 -7.79 2.11 -6.91
C GLU A 127 -7.84 0.60 -6.68
N ASP A 128 -9.05 0.07 -6.42
CA ASP A 128 -9.27 -1.36 -6.25
C ASP A 128 -8.98 -2.11 -7.55
N GLU A 129 -8.24 -3.20 -7.43
CA GLU A 129 -7.98 -4.12 -8.54
C GLU A 129 -9.20 -5.03 -8.78
N PRO A 130 -9.49 -5.39 -10.04
CA PRO A 130 -10.62 -6.24 -10.36
C PRO A 130 -10.52 -7.62 -9.70
N TYR A 131 -11.68 -8.11 -9.26
CA TYR A 131 -11.86 -9.40 -8.58
C TYR A 131 -12.21 -10.54 -9.54
#